data_AF-A0A182Q529-F1
#
_entry.id   AF-A0A182Q529-F1
#
_cell.length_a   1.000
_cell.length_b   1.000
_cell.length_c   1.000
_cell.angle_alpha   90.00
_cell.angle_beta   90.00
_cell.angle_gamma   90.00
#
_symmetry.space_group_name_H-M   'P 1'
#
loop_
_entity.id
_entity.type
_entity.pdbx_description
1 polymer ?
#
loop_
_entity_poly.entity_id
_entity_poly.type
_entity_poly.pdbx_seq_one_letter_code
_entity_poly.pdbx_strand_id
1 'polypeptide(L)'
;MFDNLYGCRESLLDGIKRASDVMIAGKVCVVAGYGDVGKGCVQALRGSGGRVLVTEIDPINALQAAMKGYEVTTMEEASKEAQIFVITTSYTGIIMGEHFLNMKDDSIVCNIGHFDCEINVSWLQQNAVEKVNIKPQVDRYQLPNGSHIILLTKGQLVNLGCAMGHSSFVMSNSFTNQVLAQIKLWTNRDKYQIDVHVLPKKLDEEVAALHLDKFDVKLTKLSPHQTDTAVIQK
;
A
#
# COMPACT_ATOMS: atom_id res chain seq x y z
N MET A 1 -2.83 5.43 10.64
CA MET A 1 -1.35 5.39 10.80
C MET A 1 -0.81 3.96 10.82
N PHE A 2 -1.28 3.07 11.70
CA PHE A 2 -0.73 1.70 11.79
C PHE A 2 -1.10 0.79 10.61
N ASP A 3 -2.37 0.80 10.24
CA ASP A 3 -2.96 -0.13 9.27
C ASP A 3 -2.32 -0.01 7.87
N ASN A 4 -2.44 1.17 7.28
CA ASN A 4 -1.93 1.46 5.95
C ASN A 4 -0.41 1.26 5.82
N LEU A 5 0.36 1.55 6.88
CA LEU A 5 1.82 1.41 6.83
C LEU A 5 2.25 -0.03 7.10
N TYR A 6 1.92 -0.57 8.28
CA TYR A 6 2.43 -1.85 8.73
C TYR A 6 1.65 -3.04 8.15
N GLY A 7 0.34 -2.88 7.95
CA GLY A 7 -0.49 -3.89 7.28
C GLY A 7 -0.03 -4.10 5.85
N CYS A 8 0.08 -3.04 5.06
CA CYS A 8 0.54 -3.15 3.67
C CYS A 8 2.00 -3.63 3.58
N ARG A 9 2.85 -3.25 4.53
CA ARG A 9 4.24 -3.74 4.60
C ARG A 9 4.32 -5.27 4.72
N GLU A 10 3.41 -5.89 5.46
CA GLU A 10 3.35 -7.34 5.59
C GLU A 10 2.61 -7.98 4.40
N SER A 11 1.42 -7.50 4.11
CA SER A 11 0.47 -8.18 3.23
C SER A 11 0.79 -8.05 1.74
N LEU A 12 1.51 -6.99 1.33
CA LEU A 12 1.92 -6.84 -0.07
C LEU A 12 2.81 -8.02 -0.49
N LEU A 13 3.83 -8.32 0.32
CA LEU A 13 4.76 -9.40 0.01
C LEU A 13 4.06 -10.75 0.04
N ASP A 14 3.11 -10.97 0.96
CA ASP A 14 2.31 -12.20 1.00
C ASP A 14 1.51 -12.37 -0.30
N GLY A 15 0.81 -11.31 -0.74
CA GLY A 15 0.06 -11.30 -2.00
C GLY A 15 0.92 -11.61 -3.21
N ILE A 16 2.04 -10.91 -3.39
CA ILE A 16 2.95 -11.13 -4.52
C ILE A 16 3.55 -12.54 -4.48
N LYS A 17 4.00 -13.01 -3.32
CA LYS A 17 4.65 -14.32 -3.20
C LYS A 17 3.68 -15.46 -3.44
N ARG A 18 2.48 -15.45 -2.83
CA ARG A 18 1.46 -16.47 -3.10
C ARG A 18 0.99 -16.48 -4.55
N ALA A 19 0.97 -15.31 -5.20
CA ALA A 19 0.57 -15.20 -6.59
C ALA A 19 1.63 -15.74 -7.56
N SER A 20 2.91 -15.42 -7.33
CA SER A 20 3.94 -15.59 -8.36
C SER A 20 5.11 -16.52 -7.98
N ASP A 21 5.35 -16.74 -6.69
CA ASP A 21 6.56 -17.40 -6.17
C ASP A 21 7.88 -16.76 -6.65
N VAL A 22 7.82 -15.54 -7.20
CA VAL A 22 8.96 -14.84 -7.78
C VAL A 22 9.84 -14.24 -6.68
N MET A 23 11.15 -14.45 -6.83
CA MET A 23 12.15 -13.82 -5.96
C MET A 23 12.18 -12.30 -6.15
N ILE A 24 12.03 -11.55 -5.06
CA ILE A 24 12.06 -10.07 -5.08
C ILE A 24 13.50 -9.53 -5.04
N ALA A 25 14.41 -10.26 -4.38
CA ALA A 25 15.81 -9.86 -4.24
C ALA A 25 16.47 -9.62 -5.60
N GLY A 26 17.13 -8.46 -5.75
CA GLY A 26 17.81 -8.05 -6.98
C GLY A 26 16.91 -7.55 -8.11
N LYS A 27 15.58 -7.69 -8.00
CA LYS A 27 14.65 -7.12 -8.99
C LYS A 27 14.45 -5.63 -8.78
N VAL A 28 14.24 -4.92 -9.87
CA VAL A 28 13.80 -3.53 -9.84
C VAL A 28 12.27 -3.54 -9.65
N CYS A 29 11.82 -2.88 -8.60
CA CYS A 29 10.41 -2.74 -8.25
C CYS A 29 10.05 -1.26 -8.31
N VAL A 30 8.90 -0.91 -8.86
CA VAL A 30 8.38 0.46 -8.77
C VAL A 30 7.16 0.48 -7.86
N VAL A 31 7.11 1.49 -6.99
CA VAL A 31 5.93 1.82 -6.20
C VAL A 31 5.41 3.17 -6.65
N ALA A 32 4.19 3.19 -7.19
CA ALA A 32 3.51 4.43 -7.55
C ALA A 32 2.74 4.97 -6.35
N GLY A 33 3.10 6.17 -5.89
CA GLY A 33 2.61 6.81 -4.67
C GLY A 33 3.47 6.49 -3.45
N TYR A 34 3.69 7.50 -2.61
CA TYR A 34 4.51 7.41 -1.40
C TYR A 34 3.80 7.99 -0.15
N GLY A 35 2.47 7.84 -0.11
CA GLY A 35 1.66 7.97 1.09
C GLY A 35 1.90 6.82 2.08
N ASP A 36 1.03 6.64 3.08
CA ASP A 36 1.21 5.60 4.12
C ASP A 36 1.28 4.18 3.53
N VAL A 37 0.40 3.86 2.58
CA VAL A 37 0.39 2.56 1.87
C VAL A 37 1.69 2.38 1.08
N GLY A 38 2.06 3.36 0.26
CA GLY A 38 3.30 3.36 -0.52
C GLY A 38 4.55 3.20 0.34
N LYS A 39 4.64 3.92 1.47
CA LYS A 39 5.73 3.80 2.44
C LYS A 39 5.85 2.37 2.99
N GLY A 40 4.72 1.71 3.27
CA GLY A 40 4.70 0.33 3.71
C GLY A 40 5.23 -0.63 2.64
N CYS A 41 4.72 -0.45 1.41
CA CYS A 41 5.09 -1.24 0.24
C CYS A 41 6.59 -1.13 -0.08
N VAL A 42 7.11 0.10 -0.11
CA VAL A 42 8.53 0.38 -0.37
C VAL A 42 9.43 -0.25 0.71
N GLN A 43 9.06 -0.13 1.99
CA GLN A 43 9.80 -0.78 3.08
C GLN A 43 9.85 -2.30 2.92
N ALA A 44 8.73 -2.91 2.53
CA ALA A 44 8.61 -4.35 2.36
C ALA A 44 9.50 -4.87 1.20
N LEU A 45 9.42 -4.20 0.05
CA LEU A 45 10.19 -4.56 -1.13
C LEU A 45 11.69 -4.37 -0.89
N ARG A 46 12.11 -3.24 -0.30
CA ARG A 46 13.51 -3.00 0.06
C ARG A 46 14.01 -4.02 1.09
N GLY A 47 13.21 -4.31 2.11
CA GLY A 47 13.52 -5.32 3.12
C GLY A 47 13.66 -6.73 2.55
N SER A 48 13.03 -7.01 1.41
CA SER A 48 13.17 -8.26 0.65
C SER A 48 14.31 -8.25 -0.38
N GLY A 49 15.17 -7.22 -0.37
CA GLY A 49 16.31 -7.08 -1.27
C GLY A 49 15.98 -6.51 -2.65
N GLY A 50 14.77 -5.97 -2.86
CA GLY A 50 14.38 -5.29 -4.09
C GLY A 50 15.05 -3.92 -4.24
N ARG A 51 15.39 -3.54 -5.47
CA ARG A 51 15.79 -2.17 -5.83
C ARG A 51 14.52 -1.38 -6.10
N VAL A 52 14.18 -0.43 -5.23
CA VAL A 52 12.86 0.22 -5.26
C VAL A 52 12.95 1.63 -5.87
N LEU A 53 12.22 1.82 -6.95
CA LEU A 53 11.90 3.11 -7.55
C LEU A 53 10.57 3.61 -6.98
N VAL A 54 10.43 4.92 -6.88
CA VAL A 54 9.19 5.57 -6.44
C VAL A 54 8.74 6.57 -7.50
N THR A 55 7.44 6.60 -7.80
CA THR A 55 6.84 7.70 -8.58
C THR A 55 5.92 8.49 -7.67
N GLU A 56 6.03 9.81 -7.68
CA GLU A 56 5.21 10.69 -6.84
C GLU A 56 4.88 12.01 -7.56
N ILE A 57 3.69 12.51 -7.27
CA ILE A 57 3.21 13.84 -7.68
C ILE A 57 3.36 14.87 -6.55
N ASP A 58 3.33 14.42 -5.28
CA ASP A 58 3.47 15.30 -4.13
C ASP A 58 4.96 15.55 -3.83
N PRO A 59 5.45 16.80 -3.89
CA PRO A 59 6.85 17.10 -3.64
C PRO A 59 7.31 16.78 -2.22
N ILE A 60 6.42 16.80 -1.22
CA ILE A 60 6.75 16.43 0.17
C ILE A 60 7.03 14.94 0.25
N ASN A 61 6.14 14.11 -0.31
CA ASN A 61 6.31 12.66 -0.30
C ASN A 61 7.49 12.24 -1.19
N ALA A 62 7.69 12.88 -2.35
CA ALA A 62 8.86 12.67 -3.20
C ALA A 62 10.17 12.99 -2.46
N LEU A 63 10.24 14.14 -1.77
CA LEU A 63 11.42 14.50 -0.98
C LEU A 63 11.65 13.51 0.17
N GLN A 64 10.60 13.05 0.85
CA GLN A 64 10.70 12.01 1.88
C GLN A 64 11.22 10.67 1.33
N ALA A 65 10.83 10.29 0.11
CA ALA A 65 11.35 9.09 -0.56
C ALA A 65 12.84 9.25 -0.90
N ALA A 66 13.21 10.37 -1.52
CA ALA A 66 14.59 10.68 -1.86
C ALA A 66 15.51 10.73 -0.63
N MET A 67 15.08 11.37 0.46
CA MET A 67 15.83 11.42 1.73
C MET A 67 16.00 10.06 2.41
N LYS A 68 15.13 9.08 2.10
CA LYS A 68 15.27 7.68 2.53
C LYS A 68 16.13 6.84 1.58
N GLY A 69 16.71 7.46 0.54
CA GLY A 69 17.60 6.83 -0.43
C GLY A 69 16.87 5.97 -1.47
N TYR A 70 15.63 6.31 -1.79
CA TYR A 70 14.93 5.75 -2.95
C TYR A 70 15.14 6.66 -4.15
N GLU A 71 15.25 6.06 -5.33
CA GLU A 71 15.21 6.82 -6.57
C GLU A 71 13.77 7.24 -6.86
N VAL A 72 13.57 8.54 -7.06
CA VAL A 72 12.27 9.08 -7.46
C VAL A 72 12.33 9.40 -8.95
N THR A 73 11.45 8.78 -9.72
CA THR A 73 11.42 8.89 -11.18
C THR A 73 9.97 8.92 -11.69
N THR A 74 9.79 8.97 -13.01
CA THR A 74 8.45 8.93 -13.63
C THR A 74 8.06 7.50 -14.00
N MET A 75 6.76 7.27 -14.24
CA MET A 75 6.29 5.93 -14.65
C MET A 75 6.83 5.54 -16.02
N GLU A 76 7.04 6.50 -16.91
CA GLU A 76 7.60 6.30 -18.25
C GLU A 76 9.02 5.74 -18.16
N GLU A 77 9.88 6.26 -17.27
CA GLU A 77 11.23 5.73 -17.06
C GLU A 77 11.20 4.41 -16.28
N ALA A 78 10.41 4.33 -15.20
CA ALA A 78 10.29 3.11 -14.41
C ALA A 78 9.80 1.91 -15.24
N SER A 79 8.89 2.14 -16.19
CA SER A 79 8.33 1.09 -17.06
C SER A 79 9.39 0.35 -17.87
N LYS A 80 10.51 1.00 -18.20
CA LYS A 80 11.59 0.43 -19.04
C LYS A 80 12.49 -0.53 -18.25
N GLU A 81 12.59 -0.37 -16.93
CA GLU A 81 13.56 -1.13 -16.13
C GLU A 81 12.96 -1.99 -15.02
N ALA A 82 11.77 -1.68 -14.50
CA ALA A 82 11.14 -2.44 -13.44
C ALA A 82 10.61 -3.79 -13.92
N GLN A 83 10.52 -4.75 -13.00
CA GLN A 83 9.91 -6.06 -13.19
C GLN A 83 8.69 -6.27 -12.28
N ILE A 84 8.54 -5.47 -11.24
CA ILE A 84 7.41 -5.53 -10.31
C ILE A 84 6.85 -4.12 -10.16
N PHE A 85 5.56 -3.96 -10.47
CA PHE A 85 4.85 -2.70 -10.42
C PHE A 85 3.78 -2.79 -9.33
N VAL A 86 3.89 -1.92 -8.32
CA VAL A 86 2.96 -1.82 -7.19
C VAL A 86 2.34 -0.44 -7.17
N ILE A 87 1.02 -0.37 -7.28
CA ILE A 87 0.29 0.89 -7.43
C ILE A 87 -0.48 1.17 -6.14
N THR A 88 -0.31 2.37 -5.58
CA THR A 88 -0.77 2.74 -4.22
C THR A 88 -1.44 4.11 -4.15
N THR A 89 -1.89 4.66 -5.28
CA THR A 89 -2.21 6.09 -5.41
C THR A 89 -3.69 6.43 -5.20
N SER A 90 -4.59 5.49 -5.46
CA SER A 90 -6.04 5.70 -5.59
C SER A 90 -6.46 6.70 -6.68
N TYR A 91 -5.57 7.04 -7.62
CA TYR A 91 -5.87 7.83 -8.81
C TYR A 91 -6.04 6.96 -10.06
N THR A 92 -6.89 7.38 -10.98
CA THR A 92 -7.10 6.70 -12.26
C THR A 92 -5.92 6.90 -13.20
N GLY A 93 -5.57 5.88 -13.99
CA GLY A 93 -4.67 6.04 -15.13
C GLY A 93 -3.18 6.14 -14.78
N ILE A 94 -2.74 5.43 -13.75
CA ILE A 94 -1.31 5.34 -13.39
C ILE A 94 -0.56 4.45 -14.38
N ILE A 95 -1.13 3.29 -14.72
CA ILE A 95 -0.58 2.40 -15.75
C ILE A 95 -1.49 2.41 -16.97
N MET A 96 -0.93 2.86 -18.09
CA MET A 96 -1.60 3.04 -19.37
C MET A 96 -0.97 2.12 -20.43
N GLY A 97 -1.59 2.07 -21.62
CA GLY A 97 -1.14 1.23 -22.74
C GLY A 97 0.34 1.39 -23.09
N GLU A 98 0.82 2.63 -23.13
CA GLU A 98 2.23 2.94 -23.39
C GLU A 98 3.19 2.38 -22.34
N HIS A 99 2.77 2.35 -21.07
CA HIS A 99 3.57 1.76 -19.99
C HIS A 99 3.68 0.25 -20.18
N PHE A 100 2.57 -0.45 -20.50
CA PHE A 100 2.60 -1.89 -20.74
C PHE A 100 3.52 -2.29 -21.88
N LEU A 101 3.54 -1.51 -22.97
CA LEU A 101 4.39 -1.80 -24.13
C LEU A 101 5.90 -1.61 -23.85
N ASN A 102 6.26 -0.84 -22.82
CA ASN A 102 7.64 -0.63 -22.40
C ASN A 102 8.13 -1.62 -21.33
N MET A 103 7.21 -2.34 -20.70
CA MET A 103 7.54 -3.31 -19.64
C MET A 103 8.34 -4.49 -20.16
N LYS A 104 9.25 -4.97 -19.31
CA LYS A 104 10.00 -6.21 -19.54
C LYS A 104 9.07 -7.41 -19.62
N ASP A 105 9.48 -8.42 -20.38
CA ASP A 105 8.75 -9.69 -20.44
C ASP A 105 8.57 -10.29 -19.04
N ASP A 106 7.37 -10.80 -18.78
CA ASP A 106 6.90 -11.30 -17.48
C ASP A 106 6.97 -10.30 -16.32
N SER A 107 6.78 -9.01 -16.62
CA SER A 107 6.57 -8.00 -15.57
C SER A 107 5.31 -8.28 -14.77
N ILE A 108 5.41 -8.21 -13.44
CA ILE A 108 4.28 -8.38 -12.52
C ILE A 108 3.68 -7.01 -12.24
N VAL A 109 2.37 -6.88 -12.44
CA VAL A 109 1.62 -5.64 -12.17
C VAL A 109 0.52 -5.93 -11.16
N CYS A 110 0.50 -5.15 -10.08
CA CYS A 110 -0.48 -5.32 -9.01
C CYS A 110 -0.87 -4.01 -8.34
N ASN A 111 -2.12 -3.94 -7.91
CA ASN A 111 -2.66 -2.78 -7.21
C ASN A 111 -2.87 -3.12 -5.74
N ILE A 112 -2.58 -2.17 -4.85
CA ILE A 112 -2.91 -2.25 -3.42
C ILE A 112 -3.62 -0.96 -2.95
N GLY A 113 -4.00 -0.07 -3.87
CA GLY A 113 -4.93 1.02 -3.62
C GLY A 113 -6.39 0.57 -3.74
N HIS A 114 -7.30 1.46 -3.35
CA HIS A 114 -8.69 1.09 -3.06
C HIS A 114 -9.51 0.74 -4.31
N PHE A 115 -9.21 1.36 -5.45
CA PHE A 115 -9.95 1.21 -6.69
C PHE A 115 -9.14 0.47 -7.75
N ASP A 116 -9.81 -0.26 -8.63
CA ASP A 116 -9.18 -1.00 -9.74
C ASP A 116 -8.81 -0.13 -10.94
N CYS A 117 -9.26 1.12 -10.95
CA CYS A 117 -9.07 2.06 -12.05
C CYS A 117 -7.65 2.67 -12.14
N GLU A 118 -6.76 2.34 -11.21
CA GLU A 118 -5.36 2.81 -11.27
C GLU A 118 -4.58 2.14 -12.41
N ILE A 119 -4.98 0.93 -12.79
CA ILE A 119 -4.40 0.16 -13.88
C ILE A 119 -5.42 0.09 -15.02
N ASN A 120 -5.01 0.42 -16.25
CA ASN A 120 -5.89 0.33 -17.41
C ASN A 120 -6.07 -1.13 -17.88
N VAL A 121 -6.80 -1.92 -17.10
CA VAL A 121 -7.08 -3.34 -17.37
C VAL A 121 -7.94 -3.50 -18.64
N SER A 122 -8.82 -2.53 -18.92
CA SER A 122 -9.61 -2.53 -20.17
C SER A 122 -8.71 -2.51 -21.40
N TRP A 123 -7.65 -1.70 -21.38
CA TRP A 123 -6.69 -1.68 -22.47
C TRP A 123 -6.00 -3.03 -22.65
N LEU A 124 -5.56 -3.69 -21.57
CA LEU A 124 -4.99 -5.04 -21.64
C LEU A 124 -5.96 -6.05 -22.26
N GLN A 125 -7.23 -6.05 -21.85
CA GLN A 125 -8.23 -6.97 -22.37
C GLN A 125 -8.54 -6.76 -23.86
N GLN A 126 -8.45 -5.52 -24.34
CA GLN A 126 -8.74 -5.17 -25.73
C GLN A 126 -7.53 -5.37 -26.67
N ASN A 127 -6.31 -5.22 -26.15
CA ASN A 127 -5.09 -5.17 -26.97
C ASN A 127 -4.19 -6.39 -26.79
N ALA A 128 -4.40 -7.23 -25.78
CA ALA A 128 -3.65 -8.47 -25.64
C ALA A 128 -4.02 -9.46 -26.76
N VAL A 129 -3.00 -10.12 -27.30
CA VAL A 129 -3.13 -11.18 -28.31
C VAL A 129 -3.70 -12.45 -27.68
N GLU A 130 -3.24 -12.75 -26.47
CA GLU A 130 -3.68 -13.92 -25.71
C GLU A 130 -3.81 -13.56 -24.22
N LYS A 131 -4.80 -14.16 -23.57
CA LYS A 131 -4.93 -14.16 -22.12
C LYS A 131 -4.96 -15.60 -21.61
N VAL A 132 -4.01 -15.93 -20.73
CA VAL A 132 -3.96 -17.20 -20.02
C VAL A 132 -4.25 -16.97 -18.55
N ASN A 133 -5.28 -17.63 -18.00
CA ASN A 133 -5.45 -17.69 -16.55
C ASN A 133 -4.52 -18.77 -15.99
N ILE A 134 -3.54 -18.37 -15.18
CA ILE A 134 -2.53 -19.28 -14.61
C ILE A 134 -3.13 -20.02 -13.41
N LYS A 135 -3.80 -19.26 -12.54
CA LYS A 135 -4.52 -19.74 -11.36
C LYS A 135 -5.52 -18.65 -10.92
N PRO A 136 -6.36 -18.90 -9.89
CA PRO A 136 -7.23 -17.86 -9.35
C PRO A 136 -6.43 -16.57 -9.06
N GLN A 137 -6.98 -15.44 -9.52
CA GLN A 137 -6.40 -14.10 -9.36
C GLN A 137 -5.04 -13.84 -10.04
N VAL A 138 -4.56 -14.74 -10.90
CA VAL A 138 -3.31 -14.56 -11.67
C VAL A 138 -3.57 -14.79 -13.15
N ASP A 139 -3.51 -13.71 -13.91
CA ASP A 139 -3.69 -13.72 -15.37
C ASP A 139 -2.38 -13.30 -16.05
N ARG A 140 -1.99 -13.99 -17.13
CA ARG A 140 -0.87 -13.62 -18.00
C ARG A 140 -1.40 -13.16 -19.35
N TYR A 141 -1.02 -11.97 -19.77
CA TYR A 141 -1.44 -11.35 -21.03
C TYR A 141 -0.24 -11.28 -21.97
N GLN A 142 -0.37 -11.80 -23.19
CA GLN A 142 0.60 -11.60 -24.26
C GLN A 142 0.24 -10.31 -25.02
N LEU A 143 1.20 -9.39 -25.13
CA LEU A 143 1.04 -8.12 -25.84
C LEU A 143 1.43 -8.24 -27.33
N PRO A 144 1.02 -7.29 -28.18
CA PRO A 144 1.34 -7.30 -29.61
C PRO A 144 2.84 -7.24 -29.94
N ASN A 145 3.66 -6.69 -29.04
CA ASN A 145 5.12 -6.65 -29.16
C ASN A 145 5.79 -7.99 -28.77
N GLY A 146 5.01 -8.99 -28.35
CA GLY A 146 5.48 -10.32 -27.95
C GLY A 146 5.83 -10.47 -26.47
N SER A 147 5.88 -9.39 -25.69
CA SER A 147 6.12 -9.47 -24.24
C SER A 147 4.86 -9.86 -23.47
N HIS A 148 5.06 -10.33 -22.24
CA HIS A 148 3.98 -10.76 -21.37
C HIS A 148 3.89 -9.90 -20.11
N ILE A 149 2.66 -9.69 -19.66
CA ILE A 149 2.34 -9.04 -18.38
C ILE A 149 1.61 -10.02 -17.49
N ILE A 150 2.10 -10.18 -16.26
CA ILE A 150 1.41 -10.93 -15.20
C ILE A 150 0.60 -9.93 -14.39
N LEU A 151 -0.71 -9.94 -14.55
CA LEU A 151 -1.62 -9.08 -13.81
C LEU A 151 -2.20 -9.84 -12.61
N LEU A 152 -1.99 -9.28 -11.42
CA LEU A 152 -2.57 -9.80 -10.19
C LEU A 152 -3.95 -9.20 -9.96
N THR A 153 -4.88 -10.02 -9.43
CA THR A 153 -6.21 -9.62 -8.95
C THR A 153 -7.06 -8.82 -9.94
N LYS A 154 -6.80 -8.96 -11.26
CA LYS A 154 -7.44 -8.14 -12.30
C LYS A 154 -7.37 -6.62 -12.01
N GLY A 155 -6.30 -6.17 -11.34
CA GLY A 155 -6.12 -4.78 -10.93
C GLY A 155 -6.80 -4.38 -9.62
N GLN A 156 -7.48 -5.29 -8.92
CA GLN A 156 -8.00 -5.03 -7.56
C GLN A 156 -6.92 -5.22 -6.49
N LEU A 157 -7.29 -5.02 -5.22
CA LEU A 157 -6.42 -5.16 -4.04
C LEU A 157 -5.71 -6.53 -3.98
N VAL A 158 -4.40 -6.53 -4.26
CA VAL A 158 -3.57 -7.74 -4.34
C VAL A 158 -3.44 -8.47 -3.00
N ASN A 159 -3.33 -7.72 -1.91
CA ASN A 159 -3.14 -8.28 -0.58
C ASN A 159 -4.38 -9.04 -0.07
N LEU A 160 -5.57 -8.67 -0.52
CA LEU A 160 -6.82 -9.37 -0.20
C LEU A 160 -7.18 -10.43 -1.24
N GLY A 161 -6.88 -10.20 -2.52
CA GLY A 161 -7.25 -11.13 -3.58
C GLY A 161 -6.27 -12.29 -3.79
N CYS A 162 -4.97 -12.08 -3.54
CA CYS A 162 -3.95 -13.14 -3.63
C CYS A 162 -3.50 -13.68 -2.26
N ALA A 163 -3.94 -13.05 -1.16
CA ALA A 163 -3.56 -13.41 0.20
C ALA A 163 -4.73 -13.15 1.18
N MET A 164 -4.45 -12.96 2.46
CA MET A 164 -5.46 -12.86 3.52
C MET A 164 -5.60 -11.43 4.09
N GLY A 165 -5.09 -10.42 3.38
CA GLY A 165 -5.08 -9.03 3.85
C GLY A 165 -4.09 -8.79 4.98
N HIS A 166 -4.39 -7.80 5.80
CA HIS A 166 -3.55 -7.44 6.95
C HIS A 166 -3.73 -8.44 8.09
N SER A 167 -2.66 -8.65 8.86
CA SER A 167 -2.70 -9.55 10.02
C SER A 167 -3.70 -9.08 11.08
N SER A 168 -4.22 -10.03 11.87
CA SER A 168 -5.25 -9.76 12.88
C SER A 168 -4.84 -8.69 13.89
N PHE A 169 -3.55 -8.64 14.24
CA PHE A 169 -3.03 -7.61 15.15
C PHE A 169 -3.10 -6.21 14.54
N VAL A 170 -2.76 -6.06 13.26
CA VAL A 170 -2.88 -4.78 12.57
C VAL A 170 -4.36 -4.37 12.51
N MET A 171 -5.23 -5.29 12.09
CA MET A 171 -6.68 -5.04 11.99
C MET A 171 -7.33 -4.76 13.35
N SER A 172 -6.80 -5.30 14.45
CA SER A 172 -7.27 -5.01 15.82
C SER A 172 -7.25 -3.52 16.12
N ASN A 173 -6.23 -2.79 15.65
CA ASN A 173 -6.14 -1.34 15.84
C ASN A 173 -7.28 -0.63 15.11
N SER A 174 -7.47 -0.95 13.82
CA SER A 174 -8.52 -0.34 12.98
C SER A 174 -9.92 -0.67 13.47
N PHE A 175 -10.18 -1.94 13.82
CA PHE A 175 -11.50 -2.36 14.30
C PHE A 175 -11.81 -1.83 15.69
N THR A 176 -10.81 -1.65 16.57
CA THR A 176 -11.03 -0.96 17.85
C THR A 176 -11.47 0.48 17.60
N ASN A 177 -10.80 1.21 16.69
CA ASN A 177 -11.22 2.57 16.31
C ASN A 177 -12.63 2.60 15.71
N GLN A 178 -12.98 1.65 14.83
CA GLN A 178 -14.33 1.57 14.28
C GLN A 178 -15.38 1.31 15.37
N VAL A 179 -15.14 0.39 16.30
CA VAL A 179 -16.06 0.11 17.41
C VAL A 179 -16.22 1.33 18.32
N LEU A 180 -15.13 2.02 18.67
CA LEU A 180 -15.18 3.24 19.48
C LEU A 180 -15.97 4.35 18.76
N ALA A 181 -15.79 4.50 17.44
CA ALA A 181 -16.57 5.42 16.63
C ALA A 181 -18.06 5.08 16.64
N GLN A 182 -18.41 3.79 16.47
CA GLN A 182 -19.80 3.33 16.52
C GLN A 182 -20.44 3.60 17.89
N ILE A 183 -19.74 3.27 18.98
CA ILE A 183 -20.22 3.56 20.35
C ILE A 183 -20.46 5.06 20.50
N LYS A 184 -19.50 5.90 20.09
CA LYS A 184 -19.56 7.35 20.26
C LYS A 184 -20.71 7.97 19.48
N LEU A 185 -20.90 7.57 18.22
CA LEU A 185 -22.02 8.00 17.37
C LEU A 185 -23.36 7.57 17.96
N TRP A 186 -23.46 6.32 18.42
CA TRP A 186 -24.68 5.78 19.00
C TRP A 186 -25.08 6.48 20.29
N THR A 187 -24.14 6.69 21.22
CA THR A 187 -24.43 7.27 22.55
C THR A 187 -24.50 8.80 22.56
N ASN A 188 -24.05 9.48 21.50
CA ASN A 188 -24.02 10.95 21.42
C ASN A 188 -24.63 11.48 20.12
N ARG A 189 -25.64 10.79 19.59
CA ARG A 189 -26.24 11.09 18.28
C ARG A 189 -26.59 12.57 18.10
N ASP A 190 -27.18 13.20 19.12
CA ASP A 190 -27.63 14.60 19.08
C ASP A 190 -26.47 15.62 19.09
N LYS A 191 -25.23 15.18 19.38
CA LYS A 191 -24.04 16.05 19.42
C LYS A 191 -23.32 16.13 18.07
N TYR A 192 -23.67 15.27 17.12
CA TYR A 192 -23.02 15.20 15.81
C TYR A 192 -23.90 15.84 14.74
N GLN A 193 -23.40 16.93 14.16
CA GLN A 193 -23.98 17.50 12.94
C GLN A 193 -23.63 16.62 11.74
N ILE A 194 -24.38 16.74 10.66
CA ILE A 194 -24.07 16.05 9.39
C ILE A 194 -22.79 16.65 8.82
N ASP A 195 -21.67 16.01 9.11
CA ASP A 195 -20.34 16.39 8.66
C ASP A 195 -19.37 15.20 8.82
N VAL A 196 -18.14 15.35 8.35
CA VAL A 196 -17.04 14.41 8.57
C VAL A 196 -16.38 14.71 9.92
N HIS A 197 -16.51 13.77 10.85
CA HIS A 197 -15.91 13.87 12.18
C HIS A 197 -14.72 12.92 12.32
N VAL A 198 -13.69 13.37 13.04
CA VAL A 198 -12.53 12.54 13.40
C VAL A 198 -12.64 12.16 14.87
N LEU A 199 -12.20 10.94 15.21
CA LEU A 199 -12.10 10.55 16.61
C LEU A 199 -11.14 11.49 17.36
N PRO A 200 -11.46 11.88 18.61
CA PRO A 200 -10.53 12.63 19.43
C PRO A 200 -9.22 11.86 19.63
N LYS A 201 -8.09 12.57 19.57
CA LYS A 201 -6.73 12.04 19.79
C LYS A 201 -6.62 11.11 21.00
N LYS A 202 -7.30 11.43 22.11
CA LYS A 202 -7.31 10.61 23.33
C LYS A 202 -7.79 9.17 23.09
N LEU A 203 -8.73 8.97 22.16
CA LEU A 203 -9.19 7.61 21.83
C LEU A 203 -8.14 6.87 20.99
N ASP A 204 -7.44 7.55 20.07
CA ASP A 204 -6.31 6.92 19.36
C ASP A 204 -5.18 6.54 20.34
N GLU A 205 -4.91 7.37 21.35
CA GLU A 205 -3.95 7.07 22.42
C GLU A 205 -4.41 5.87 23.27
N GLU A 206 -5.70 5.77 23.58
CA GLU A 206 -6.28 4.63 24.29
C GLU A 206 -6.16 3.35 23.48
N VAL A 207 -6.46 3.39 22.17
CA VAL A 207 -6.25 2.24 21.28
C VAL A 207 -4.79 1.85 21.25
N ALA A 208 -3.86 2.80 21.09
CA ALA A 208 -2.43 2.48 21.13
C ALA A 208 -2.03 1.83 22.46
N ALA A 209 -2.43 2.41 23.59
CA ALA A 209 -2.12 1.90 24.93
C ALA A 209 -2.63 0.47 25.15
N LEU A 210 -3.84 0.14 24.68
CA LEU A 210 -4.42 -1.20 24.79
C LEU A 210 -3.60 -2.28 24.05
N HIS A 211 -2.82 -1.89 23.05
CA HIS A 211 -2.01 -2.82 22.25
C HIS A 211 -0.56 -2.95 22.74
N LEU A 212 -0.05 -2.02 23.56
CA LEU A 212 1.36 -1.98 23.97
C LEU A 212 1.79 -3.17 24.84
N ASP A 213 0.92 -3.65 25.72
CA ASP A 213 1.21 -4.78 26.60
C ASP A 213 1.49 -6.07 25.82
N LYS A 214 1.03 -6.18 24.57
CA LYS A 214 1.31 -7.33 23.70
C LYS A 214 2.75 -7.37 23.19
N PHE A 215 3.48 -6.28 23.34
CA PHE A 215 4.88 -6.14 22.96
C PHE A 215 5.82 -5.96 24.16
N ASP A 216 5.33 -6.19 25.38
CA ASP A 216 6.06 -5.95 26.63
C ASP A 216 6.61 -4.50 26.75
N VAL A 217 5.94 -3.54 26.10
CA VAL A 217 6.34 -2.13 26.09
C VAL A 217 5.97 -1.48 27.42
N LYS A 218 6.95 -0.80 28.03
CA LYS A 218 6.75 -0.04 29.27
C LYS A 218 6.76 1.45 28.97
N LEU A 219 5.63 2.12 29.18
CA LEU A 219 5.51 3.56 28.98
C LEU A 219 6.17 4.35 30.13
N THR A 220 7.02 5.30 29.76
CA THR A 220 7.52 6.33 30.68
C THR A 220 6.36 7.24 31.11
N LYS A 221 6.27 7.52 32.42
CA LYS A 221 5.31 8.48 32.96
C LYS A 221 5.99 9.83 33.13
N LEU A 222 5.34 10.89 32.66
CA LEU A 222 5.78 12.26 32.93
C LEU A 222 5.80 12.51 34.45
N SER A 223 6.92 13.01 34.94
CA SER A 223 7.06 13.47 36.32
C SER A 223 6.37 14.83 36.52
N PRO A 224 5.98 15.19 37.76
CA PRO A 224 5.33 16.48 38.04
C PRO A 224 6.16 17.72 37.67
N HIS A 225 7.48 17.58 37.55
CA HIS A 225 8.39 18.69 37.22
C HIS A 225 8.63 18.84 35.71
N GLN A 226 8.21 17.88 34.89
CA GLN A 226 8.29 18.01 33.43
C GLN A 226 7.14 18.90 32.95
N THR A 227 7.48 20.13 32.56
CA THR A 227 6.51 21.12 32.07
C THR A 227 6.16 20.90 30.60
N ASP A 228 4.98 21.38 30.21
CA ASP A 228 4.33 21.29 28.89
C ASP A 228 5.05 22.05 27.76
N THR A 229 6.33 22.41 27.95
CA THR A 229 7.21 23.04 26.95
C THR A 229 7.84 22.04 25.99
N ALA A 230 7.62 20.74 26.22
CA ALA A 230 7.97 19.69 25.26
C ALA A 230 6.96 19.67 24.10
N VAL A 231 7.43 19.32 22.90
CA VAL A 231 6.65 19.17 21.64
C VAL A 231 5.51 18.13 21.73
N ILE A 232 5.31 17.50 22.89
CA ILE A 232 4.35 16.43 23.12
C ILE A 232 3.32 16.90 24.15
N GLN A 233 2.20 17.42 23.68
CA GLN A 233 1.02 17.67 24.52
C GLN A 233 0.21 16.38 24.67
N LYS A 234 -0.34 16.14 25.86
CA LYS A 234 -1.38 15.11 26.07
C LYS A 234 -2.70 15.58 25.46
#